data_AF-A0AAU4XCY0-F1
#
_entry.id   AF-A0AAU4XCY0-F1
#
_cell.length_a   1.000
_cell.length_b   1.000
_cell.length_c   1.000
_cell.angle_alpha   90.00
_cell.angle_beta   90.00
_cell.angle_gamma   90.00
#
_symmetry.space_group_name_H-M   'P 1'
#
loop_
_entity.id
_entity.type
_entity.pdbx_description
1 polymer ?
#
loop_
_entity_poly.entity_id
_entity_poly.type
_entity_poly.pdbx_seq_one_letter_code
_entity_poly.pdbx_strand_id
1 'polypeptide(L)'
;MAVAAGLAGTLALTGCSSDSGSGSGDGSASPGASASGTAGTGGDSSTPSAAAGKLEGSWVATTGGKAVALVITGKQAGLFTTGGTVCTGTAGDEAGMQMIHLKCTDGNKDRATGMVDSVNSTTLKVTWSGNLGKESYTKAEGGQLPSGLPTASLGS
;
A
#
# COMPACT_ATOMS: atom_id res chain seq x y z
N MET A 1 24.17 -19.00 37.04
CA MET A 1 23.11 -20.03 37.07
C MET A 1 21.79 -19.35 37.33
N ALA A 2 20.88 -19.37 36.35
CA ALA A 2 19.46 -19.12 36.53
C ALA A 2 18.73 -19.87 35.40
N VAL A 3 17.73 -20.66 35.80
CA VAL A 3 17.03 -21.70 35.03
C VAL A 3 15.58 -21.24 34.80
N ALA A 4 14.94 -21.83 33.78
CA ALA A 4 13.49 -21.94 33.53
C ALA A 4 12.83 -20.76 32.77
N ALA A 5 11.86 -20.96 31.88
CA ALA A 5 11.22 -22.15 31.31
C ALA A 5 10.49 -21.75 30.02
N GLY A 6 10.42 -22.67 29.05
CA GLY A 6 9.65 -22.50 27.82
C GLY A 6 8.17 -22.81 28.02
N LEU A 7 7.32 -22.17 27.20
CA LEU A 7 5.92 -22.54 27.03
C LEU A 7 5.65 -22.65 25.53
N ALA A 8 5.48 -23.89 25.06
CA ALA A 8 4.97 -24.21 23.74
C ALA A 8 3.45 -24.12 23.76
N GLY A 9 2.88 -23.27 22.90
CA GLY A 9 1.44 -23.17 22.68
C GLY A 9 1.08 -23.78 21.33
N THR A 10 0.42 -24.94 21.35
CA THR A 10 -0.19 -25.56 20.17
C THR A 10 -1.54 -24.89 19.88
N LEU A 11 -1.67 -24.24 18.72
CA LEU A 11 -2.96 -23.77 18.24
C LEU A 11 -3.73 -24.92 17.59
N ALA A 12 -4.83 -25.32 18.21
CA ALA A 12 -5.81 -26.23 17.61
C ALA A 12 -6.65 -25.48 16.56
N LEU A 13 -6.70 -26.00 15.33
CA LEU A 13 -7.64 -25.54 14.30
C LEU A 13 -9.03 -26.12 14.60
N THR A 14 -9.95 -25.30 15.09
CA THR A 14 -11.38 -25.63 15.14
C THR A 14 -12.05 -25.20 13.84
N GLY A 15 -12.48 -26.17 13.05
CA GLY A 15 -13.41 -25.97 11.94
C GLY A 15 -14.87 -25.92 12.42
N CYS A 16 -15.71 -25.20 11.67
CA CYS A 16 -17.17 -25.37 11.52
C CYS A 16 -17.61 -24.35 10.45
N SER A 17 -17.80 -24.68 9.16
CA SER A 17 -19.00 -25.29 8.55
C SER A 17 -20.33 -24.69 9.03
N SER A 18 -20.97 -23.89 8.18
CA SER A 18 -22.43 -23.75 8.09
C SER A 18 -22.84 -23.41 6.66
N ASP A 19 -23.42 -24.41 6.02
CA ASP A 19 -24.29 -24.35 4.84
C ASP A 19 -25.69 -23.87 5.26
N SER A 20 -26.43 -23.22 4.33
CA SER A 20 -27.89 -22.87 4.30
C SER A 20 -28.04 -21.40 3.91
N GLY A 21 -28.75 -20.96 2.87
CA GLY A 21 -29.73 -21.56 1.99
C GLY A 21 -30.72 -20.45 1.55
N SER A 22 -31.03 -20.41 0.25
CA SER A 22 -32.26 -19.94 -0.41
C SER A 22 -32.84 -18.52 -0.17
N GLY A 23 -33.11 -17.82 -1.28
CA GLY A 23 -34.09 -16.73 -1.31
C GLY A 23 -34.08 -15.88 -2.59
N SER A 24 -34.68 -16.38 -3.68
CA SER A 24 -35.08 -15.56 -4.83
C SER A 24 -36.22 -14.61 -4.44
N GLY A 25 -36.17 -13.38 -4.93
CA GLY A 25 -37.25 -12.40 -4.78
C GLY A 25 -37.07 -11.23 -5.73
N ASP A 26 -37.56 -11.39 -6.96
CA ASP A 26 -37.89 -10.27 -7.86
C ASP A 26 -38.97 -9.39 -7.21
N GLY A 27 -38.77 -8.07 -7.27
CA GLY A 27 -39.73 -7.11 -6.72
C GLY A 27 -39.39 -5.68 -7.13
N SER A 28 -39.81 -5.30 -8.35
CA SER A 28 -39.88 -3.89 -8.77
C SER A 28 -40.92 -3.12 -7.97
N ALA A 29 -40.49 -2.04 -7.29
CA ALA A 29 -41.31 -0.84 -7.06
C ALA A 29 -40.43 0.31 -6.53
N SER A 30 -40.32 1.39 -7.31
CA SER A 30 -40.03 2.75 -6.83
C SER A 30 -41.38 3.48 -6.76
N PRO A 31 -41.70 4.31 -5.75
CA PRO A 31 -41.11 5.66 -5.65
C PRO A 31 -40.94 6.22 -4.22
N GLY A 32 -40.20 7.33 -4.10
CA GLY A 32 -40.42 8.30 -3.01
C GLY A 32 -39.18 8.68 -2.20
N ALA A 33 -38.77 9.94 -2.33
CA ALA A 33 -37.79 10.59 -1.47
C ALA A 33 -38.32 10.78 -0.04
N SER A 34 -37.46 10.55 0.96
CA SER A 34 -37.47 11.27 2.24
C SER A 34 -36.14 11.04 2.97
N ALA A 35 -35.48 12.14 3.32
CA ALA A 35 -34.39 12.15 4.26
C ALA A 35 -34.93 11.86 5.67
N SER A 36 -34.28 10.97 6.41
CA SER A 36 -34.36 10.89 7.87
C SER A 36 -33.10 10.20 8.36
N GLY A 37 -32.36 10.90 9.21
CA GLY A 37 -31.12 10.40 9.80
C GLY A 37 -31.37 9.16 10.66
N THR A 38 -30.36 8.29 10.72
CA THR A 38 -30.26 7.28 11.76
C THR A 38 -28.83 7.30 12.27
N ALA A 39 -28.68 7.72 13.52
CA ALA A 39 -27.48 7.45 14.30
C ALA A 39 -27.34 5.93 14.43
N GLY A 40 -26.27 5.38 13.85
CA GLY A 40 -25.87 3.98 14.00
C GLY A 40 -24.58 3.91 14.78
N THR A 41 -24.69 3.55 16.05
CA THR A 41 -23.61 3.24 16.98
C THR A 41 -22.85 1.99 16.54
N GLY A 42 -21.51 2.05 16.59
CA GLY A 42 -20.66 0.90 16.87
C GLY A 42 -20.39 -0.05 15.70
N GLY A 43 -19.18 0.04 15.16
CA GLY A 43 -18.69 -0.92 14.18
C GLY A 43 -17.37 -0.44 13.57
N ASP A 44 -16.32 -0.35 14.40
CA ASP A 44 -14.93 -0.16 13.96
C ASP A 44 -14.42 -1.40 13.20
N SER A 45 -15.11 -1.77 12.13
CA SER A 45 -14.53 -2.57 11.06
C SER A 45 -13.83 -1.57 10.16
N SER A 46 -12.54 -1.36 10.43
CA SER A 46 -11.65 -0.55 9.60
C SER A 46 -11.59 -1.17 8.21
N THR A 47 -12.60 -0.88 7.39
CA THR A 47 -12.56 -1.15 5.96
C THR A 47 -11.37 -0.35 5.45
N PRO A 48 -10.34 -0.99 4.87
CA PRO A 48 -9.25 -0.24 4.27
C PRO A 48 -9.89 0.72 3.28
N SER A 49 -9.67 2.02 3.48
CA SER A 49 -10.19 3.06 2.60
C SER A 49 -9.85 2.64 1.18
N ALA A 50 -10.84 2.52 0.29
CA ALA A 50 -10.65 1.94 -1.04
C ALA A 50 -9.50 2.59 -1.84
N ALA A 51 -9.13 3.82 -1.48
CA ALA A 51 -7.96 4.54 -1.98
C ALA A 51 -6.61 3.93 -1.54
N ALA A 52 -6.44 3.53 -0.28
CA ALA A 52 -5.21 2.86 0.19
C ALA A 52 -4.99 1.55 -0.57
N GLY A 53 -6.06 0.78 -0.77
CA GLY A 53 -6.02 -0.47 -1.54
C GLY A 53 -5.60 -0.31 -3.02
N LYS A 54 -5.78 0.88 -3.62
CA LYS A 54 -5.33 1.13 -5.01
C LYS A 54 -3.82 1.26 -5.13
N LEU A 55 -3.13 1.75 -4.10
CA LEU A 55 -1.67 1.89 -4.10
C LEU A 55 -0.93 0.66 -3.61
N GLU A 56 -1.63 -0.30 -3.01
CA GLU A 56 -0.99 -1.50 -2.47
C GLU A 56 -0.16 -2.24 -3.52
N GLY A 57 1.06 -2.58 -3.11
CA GLY A 57 2.01 -3.29 -3.95
C GLY A 57 3.45 -2.87 -3.70
N SER A 58 4.32 -3.56 -4.41
CA SER A 58 5.73 -3.20 -4.56
C SER A 58 5.91 -2.54 -5.92
N TRP A 59 6.52 -1.37 -5.93
CA TRP A 59 6.66 -0.49 -7.07
C TRP A 59 8.15 -0.19 -7.26
N VAL A 60 8.63 -0.28 -8.48
CA VAL A 60 10.05 -0.15 -8.79
C VAL A 60 10.30 0.86 -9.91
N ALA A 61 11.38 1.61 -9.81
CA ALA A 61 11.81 2.58 -10.80
C ALA A 61 13.34 2.60 -10.91
N THR A 62 13.85 3.25 -11.97
CA THR A 62 15.27 3.62 -12.07
C THR A 62 15.36 5.12 -12.28
N THR A 63 16.00 5.82 -11.34
CA THR A 63 16.09 7.29 -11.36
C THR A 63 17.51 7.71 -11.04
N GLY A 64 18.11 8.52 -11.92
CA GLY A 64 19.52 8.93 -11.77
C GLY A 64 20.50 7.75 -11.76
N GLY A 65 20.20 6.67 -12.49
CA GLY A 65 21.01 5.44 -12.52
C GLY A 65 20.90 4.57 -11.25
N LYS A 66 20.00 4.90 -10.32
CA LYS A 66 19.75 4.12 -9.10
C LYS A 66 18.41 3.41 -9.18
N ALA A 67 18.38 2.16 -8.73
CA ALA A 67 17.13 1.47 -8.47
C ALA A 67 16.40 2.13 -7.30
N VAL A 68 15.09 2.23 -7.41
CA VAL A 68 14.20 2.71 -6.36
C VAL A 68 13.12 1.66 -6.16
N ALA A 69 12.91 1.21 -4.94
CA ALA A 69 11.82 0.31 -4.57
C ALA A 69 10.93 1.02 -3.55
N LEU A 70 9.66 1.19 -3.88
CA LEU A 70 8.60 1.75 -3.05
C LEU A 70 7.61 0.63 -2.73
N VAL A 71 7.42 0.31 -1.45
CA VAL A 71 6.48 -0.71 -0.99
C VAL A 71 5.37 -0.03 -0.22
N ILE A 72 4.12 -0.30 -0.59
CA ILE A 72 2.93 0.24 0.07
C ILE A 72 2.07 -0.93 0.56
N THR A 73 1.72 -0.90 1.83
CA THR A 73 0.87 -1.91 2.49
C THR A 73 -0.13 -1.19 3.39
N GLY A 74 -1.42 -1.29 3.07
CA GLY A 74 -2.44 -0.44 3.67
C GLY A 74 -2.06 1.03 3.57
N LYS A 75 -1.92 1.69 4.72
CA LYS A 75 -1.53 3.11 4.82
C LYS A 75 -0.03 3.34 4.97
N GLN A 76 0.78 2.29 5.08
CA GLN A 76 2.21 2.39 5.32
C GLN A 76 2.98 2.39 4.00
N ALA A 77 4.06 3.15 3.95
CA ALA A 77 4.95 3.22 2.80
C ALA A 77 6.42 3.15 3.23
N GLY A 78 7.22 2.40 2.48
CA GLY A 78 8.67 2.32 2.62
C GLY A 78 9.35 2.48 1.27
N LEU A 79 10.46 3.23 1.22
CA LEU A 79 11.22 3.46 0.01
C LEU A 79 12.70 3.17 0.23
N PHE A 80 13.32 2.50 -0.74
CA PHE A 80 14.72 2.10 -0.72
C PHE A 80 15.37 2.48 -2.04
N THR A 81 16.62 2.95 -1.99
CA THR A 81 17.41 3.15 -3.21
C THR A 81 18.73 2.39 -3.17
N THR A 82 19.23 1.97 -4.34
CA THR A 82 20.60 1.48 -4.47
C THR A 82 21.56 2.64 -4.22
N GLY A 83 22.08 2.71 -3.00
CA GLY A 83 22.78 3.88 -2.46
C GLY A 83 22.62 4.05 -0.95
N GLY A 84 21.73 3.29 -0.31
CA GLY A 84 21.60 3.23 1.15
C GLY A 84 20.53 4.15 1.74
N THR A 85 19.89 5.00 0.92
CA THR A 85 18.73 5.78 1.36
C THR A 85 17.56 4.86 1.67
N VAL A 86 17.03 4.98 2.90
CA VAL A 86 15.82 4.33 3.36
C VAL A 86 14.86 5.41 3.84
N CYS A 87 13.63 5.40 3.35
CA CYS A 87 12.58 6.31 3.78
C CYS A 87 11.35 5.53 4.25
N THR A 88 10.70 6.01 5.30
CA THR A 88 9.48 5.39 5.83
C THR A 88 8.41 6.44 6.07
N GLY A 89 7.15 6.03 5.98
CA GLY A 89 6.03 6.91 6.25
C GLY A 89 4.70 6.31 5.80
N THR A 90 3.88 7.11 5.14
CA THR A 90 2.49 6.76 4.83
C THR A 90 2.13 7.04 3.38
N ALA A 91 1.11 6.34 2.91
CA ALA A 91 0.44 6.61 1.65
C ALA A 91 -1.08 6.49 1.83
N GLY A 92 -1.85 7.36 1.21
CA GLY A 92 -3.31 7.36 1.38
C GLY A 92 -4.01 8.54 0.74
N ASP A 93 -5.32 8.62 0.98
CA ASP A 93 -6.12 9.79 0.59
C ASP A 93 -5.93 10.93 1.59
N GLU A 94 -5.75 12.14 1.07
CA GLU A 94 -5.70 13.39 1.80
C GLU A 94 -6.44 14.44 0.97
N ALA A 95 -7.55 14.97 1.51
CA ALA A 95 -8.39 15.95 0.84
C ALA A 95 -8.84 15.53 -0.58
N GLY A 96 -9.12 14.24 -0.80
CA GLY A 96 -9.52 13.71 -2.11
C GLY A 96 -8.37 13.52 -3.10
N MET A 97 -7.12 13.72 -2.66
CA MET A 97 -5.92 13.47 -3.43
C MET A 97 -5.13 12.33 -2.81
N GLN A 98 -4.48 11.54 -3.66
CA GLN A 98 -3.68 10.43 -3.19
C GLN A 98 -2.23 10.89 -2.97
N MET A 99 -1.79 10.84 -1.70
CA MET A 99 -0.52 11.40 -1.24
C MET A 99 0.39 10.33 -0.66
N ILE A 100 1.69 10.57 -0.76
CA ILE A 100 2.76 9.77 -0.15
C ILE A 100 3.63 10.72 0.66
N HIS A 101 3.81 10.42 1.95
CA HIS A 101 4.64 11.20 2.87
C HIS A 101 5.69 10.30 3.48
N LEU A 102 6.97 10.62 3.27
CA LEU A 102 8.11 9.83 3.71
C LEU A 102 9.12 10.69 4.45
N LYS A 103 9.83 10.04 5.37
CA LYS A 103 11.02 10.59 6.03
C LYS A 103 12.20 9.68 5.75
N CYS A 104 13.25 10.23 5.15
CA CYS A 104 14.46 9.49 4.83
C CYS A 104 15.48 9.56 5.98
N THR A 105 16.16 8.44 6.26
CA THR A 105 17.15 8.32 7.34
C THR A 105 18.41 9.15 7.10
N ASP A 106 18.71 9.46 5.85
CA ASP A 106 19.84 10.30 5.42
C ASP A 106 19.50 11.80 5.34
N GLY A 107 18.26 12.19 5.69
CA GLY A 107 17.79 13.57 5.65
C GLY A 107 17.47 14.10 4.25
N ASN A 108 17.58 13.28 3.19
CA ASN A 108 17.17 13.65 1.84
C ASN A 108 15.66 13.96 1.80
N LYS A 109 15.27 15.01 1.05
CA LYS A 109 13.88 15.46 0.89
C LYS A 109 13.32 15.31 -0.53
N ASP A 110 14.10 14.79 -1.47
CA ASP A 110 13.71 14.62 -2.87
C ASP A 110 12.45 13.76 -3.01
N ARG A 111 12.24 12.81 -2.09
CA ARG A 111 11.06 11.94 -2.02
C ARG A 111 10.28 12.08 -0.70
N ALA A 112 10.29 13.27 -0.09
CA ALA A 112 9.59 13.48 1.18
C ALA A 112 8.05 13.56 1.02
N THR A 113 7.57 14.28 0.01
CA THR A 113 6.13 14.43 -0.26
C THR A 113 5.89 14.22 -1.74
N GLY A 114 5.00 13.26 -2.06
CA GLY A 114 4.65 12.88 -3.42
C GLY A 114 3.14 12.89 -3.62
N MET A 115 2.69 13.51 -4.70
CA MET A 115 1.31 13.42 -5.17
C MET A 115 1.22 12.31 -6.22
N VAL A 116 0.29 11.38 -6.07
CA VAL A 116 0.05 10.36 -7.07
C VAL A 116 -0.75 10.96 -8.22
N ASP A 117 -0.12 11.04 -9.38
CA ASP A 117 -0.74 11.55 -10.60
C ASP A 117 -1.71 10.52 -11.20
N SER A 118 -1.32 9.24 -11.16
CA SER A 118 -2.12 8.13 -11.67
C SER A 118 -1.61 6.79 -11.15
N VAL A 119 -2.52 5.84 -10.99
CA VAL A 119 -2.20 4.44 -10.67
C VAL A 119 -3.08 3.50 -11.48
N ASN A 120 -2.48 2.43 -12.01
CA ASN A 120 -3.17 1.31 -12.63
C ASN A 120 -2.55 -0.02 -12.16
N SER A 121 -2.91 -1.14 -12.77
CA SER A 121 -2.42 -2.47 -12.34
C SER A 121 -0.90 -2.61 -12.40
N THR A 122 -0.23 -1.95 -13.34
CA THR A 122 1.20 -2.13 -13.62
C THR A 122 2.04 -0.87 -13.42
N THR A 123 1.42 0.30 -13.31
CA THR A 123 2.12 1.60 -13.30
C THR A 123 1.59 2.51 -12.21
N LEU A 124 2.52 3.17 -11.52
CA LEU A 124 2.27 4.22 -10.55
C LEU A 124 3.10 5.45 -10.95
N LYS A 125 2.46 6.61 -11.12
CA LYS A 125 3.14 7.88 -11.41
C LYS A 125 2.99 8.82 -10.22
N VAL A 126 4.11 9.38 -9.78
CA VAL A 126 4.19 10.26 -8.62
C VAL A 126 4.93 11.52 -9.01
N THR A 127 4.39 12.68 -8.65
CA THR A 127 5.11 13.96 -8.69
C THR A 127 5.59 14.28 -7.28
N TRP A 128 6.90 14.29 -7.08
CA TRP A 128 7.53 14.66 -5.82
C TRP A 128 7.73 16.16 -5.72
N SER A 129 7.46 16.75 -4.56
CA SER A 129 7.63 18.19 -4.29
C SER A 129 9.08 18.62 -4.11
N GLY A 130 10.01 17.67 -3.96
CA GLY A 130 11.45 17.93 -3.94
C GLY A 130 12.02 18.23 -5.33
N ASN A 131 13.34 18.24 -5.46
CA ASN A 131 14.00 18.56 -6.74
C ASN A 131 13.85 17.46 -7.82
N LEU A 132 13.27 16.31 -7.46
CA LEU A 132 13.14 15.16 -8.34
C LEU A 132 12.06 15.33 -9.41
N GLY A 133 10.94 15.98 -9.07
CA GLY A 133 9.77 16.07 -9.94
C GLY A 133 9.08 14.74 -10.18
N LYS A 134 8.81 14.40 -11.44
CA LYS A 134 8.01 13.22 -11.83
C LYS A 134 8.83 11.94 -11.81
N GLU A 135 8.26 10.91 -11.21
CA GLU A 135 8.81 9.57 -11.17
C GLU A 135 7.75 8.55 -11.57
N SER A 136 8.11 7.63 -12.48
CA SER A 136 7.23 6.56 -12.94
C SER A 136 7.75 5.24 -12.43
N TYR A 137 6.88 4.51 -11.74
CA TYR A 137 7.13 3.20 -11.18
C TYR A 137 6.37 2.12 -11.93
N THR A 138 6.95 0.93 -11.98
CA THR A 138 6.32 -0.29 -12.47
C THR A 138 6.02 -1.20 -11.29
N LYS A 139 4.87 -1.88 -11.29
CA LYS A 139 4.57 -2.86 -10.25
C LYS A 139 5.55 -4.04 -10.38
N ALA A 140 6.15 -4.45 -9.28
CA ALA A 140 6.96 -5.66 -9.23
C ALA A 140 6.04 -6.88 -9.22
N GLU A 141 6.12 -7.71 -10.26
CA GLU A 141 5.37 -8.96 -10.38
C GLU A 141 6.34 -10.15 -10.43
N GLY A 142 6.07 -11.18 -9.63
CA GLY A 142 6.71 -12.50 -9.78
C GLY A 142 8.24 -12.53 -9.68
N GLY A 143 8.86 -11.65 -8.87
CA GLY A 143 10.33 -11.63 -8.69
C GLY A 143 11.10 -11.04 -9.88
N GLN A 144 10.41 -10.39 -10.83
CA GLN A 144 11.06 -9.72 -11.95
C GLN A 144 11.64 -8.37 -11.51
N LEU A 145 12.92 -8.21 -11.78
CA LEU A 145 13.64 -6.96 -11.58
C LEU A 145 13.33 -5.98 -12.72
N PRO A 146 13.19 -4.67 -12.45
CA PRO A 146 12.94 -3.68 -13.49
C PRO A 146 14.05 -3.66 -14.54
N SER A 147 13.68 -3.46 -15.80
CA SER A 147 14.63 -3.25 -16.89
C SER A 147 15.40 -1.93 -16.69
N GLY A 148 16.72 -1.96 -16.88
CA GLY A 148 17.57 -0.76 -16.72
C GLY A 148 18.21 -0.61 -15.34
N LEU A 149 18.05 -1.59 -14.46
CA LEU A 149 18.95 -1.70 -13.31
C LEU A 149 20.41 -1.79 -13.78
N PRO A 150 21.35 -1.13 -13.09
CA PRO A 150 22.77 -1.37 -13.31
C PRO A 150 23.10 -2.81 -12.89
N THR A 151 22.95 -3.76 -13.81
CA THR A 151 23.34 -5.17 -13.63
C THR A 151 24.84 -5.39 -13.76
N ALA A 152 25.58 -4.34 -14.12
CA ALA A 152 27.00 -4.42 -14.48
C ALA A 152 27.97 -4.57 -13.29
N SER A 153 27.54 -4.61 -12.01
CA SER A 153 28.50 -4.76 -10.90
C SER A 153 28.01 -5.53 -9.66
N LEU A 154 27.01 -6.40 -9.77
CA LEU A 154 26.76 -7.39 -8.72
C LEU A 154 27.88 -8.44 -8.83
N GLY A 155 28.98 -8.20 -8.10
CA GLY A 155 30.29 -8.82 -8.29
C GLY A 155 30.30 -10.35 -8.44
N SER A 156 31.27 -10.82 -9.22
CA SER A 156 31.72 -12.21 -9.26
C SER A 156 32.42 -12.61 -7.96
#